data_AF-A0A6P0TJS7-F1
#
_entry.id   AF-A0A6P0TJS7-F1
#
_cell.length_a   1.000
_cell.length_b   1.000
_cell.length_c   1.000
_cell.angle_alpha   90.00
_cell.angle_beta   90.00
_cell.angle_gamma   90.00
#
_symmetry.space_group_name_H-M   'P 1'
#
loop_
_entity.id
_entity.type
_entity.pdbx_description
1 polymer ?
#
loop_
_entity_poly.entity_id
_entity_poly.type
_entity_poly.pdbx_seq_one_letter_code
_entity_poly.pdbx_strand_id
1 'polypeptide(L)'
;MLNQQTKQNGVALIAGVIFGLGLGLSQMIDRDRVLGFLDVTGTWDATLLFVLGGAVGVTLLTFRFVLKQPHPLLSQQFYLPTKTHIDRPLIIGAALFGIGWGIGGYCPGPGVVSLV
;
A
#
# COMPACT_ATOMS: atom_id res chain seq x y z
N MET A 1 -15.67 2.44 -29.99
CA MET A 1 -15.95 1.58 -28.81
C MET A 1 -14.62 1.30 -28.14
N LEU A 2 -14.28 2.02 -27.05
CA LEU A 2 -13.01 1.78 -26.34
C LEU A 2 -13.10 0.45 -25.59
N ASN A 3 -12.15 -0.45 -25.86
CA ASN A 3 -12.03 -1.73 -25.18
C ASN A 3 -11.93 -1.50 -23.65
N GLN A 4 -12.62 -2.31 -22.85
CA GLN A 4 -12.64 -2.20 -21.40
C GLN A 4 -11.23 -2.28 -20.80
N GLN A 5 -10.34 -3.03 -21.45
CA GLN A 5 -8.92 -3.11 -21.11
C GLN A 5 -8.17 -1.79 -21.32
N THR A 6 -8.47 -1.03 -22.38
CA THR A 6 -7.85 0.30 -22.60
C THR A 6 -8.28 1.30 -21.53
N LYS A 7 -9.55 1.23 -21.10
CA LYS A 7 -10.06 2.05 -20.00
C LYS A 7 -9.40 1.69 -18.67
N GLN A 8 -9.24 0.39 -18.38
CA GLN A 8 -8.53 -0.09 -17.18
C GLN A 8 -7.08 0.40 -17.16
N ASN A 9 -6.35 0.26 -18.27
CA ASN A 9 -4.95 0.69 -18.36
C ASN A 9 -4.80 2.20 -18.14
N GLY A 10 -5.70 3.01 -18.72
CA GLY A 10 -5.71 4.46 -18.51
C GLY A 10 -5.92 4.84 -17.04
N VAL A 11 -6.89 4.21 -16.38
CA VAL A 11 -7.15 4.44 -14.94
C VAL A 11 -6.00 3.93 -14.08
N ALA A 12 -5.40 2.79 -14.42
CA ALA A 12 -4.25 2.25 -13.70
C ALA A 12 -3.02 3.17 -13.78
N LEU A 13 -2.77 3.76 -14.95
CA LEU A 13 -1.70 4.75 -15.12
C LEU A 13 -1.95 6.00 -14.30
N ILE A 14 -3.16 6.55 -14.35
CA ILE A 14 -3.54 7.73 -13.55
C ILE A 14 -3.38 7.43 -12.05
N ALA A 15 -3.87 6.27 -11.59
CA ALA A 15 -3.73 5.84 -10.20
C ALA A 15 -2.27 5.67 -9.79
N GLY A 16 -1.44 5.07 -10.66
CA GLY A 16 0.00 4.92 -10.43
C GLY A 16 0.74 6.26 -10.33
N VAL A 17 0.42 7.22 -11.20
CA VAL A 17 0.99 8.58 -11.15
C VAL A 17 0.57 9.30 -9.87
N ILE A 18 -0.71 9.25 -9.49
CA ILE A 18 -1.20 9.86 -8.24
C ILE A 18 -0.52 9.21 -7.03
N PHE A 19 -0.36 7.89 -7.04
CA PHE A 19 0.31 7.15 -5.96
C PHE A 19 1.79 7.53 -5.85
N GLY A 20 2.52 7.56 -6.97
CA GLY A 20 3.93 7.98 -7.00
C GLY A 20 4.12 9.42 -6.53
N LEU A 21 3.28 10.35 -7.00
CA LEU A 21 3.29 11.74 -6.55
C LEU A 21 2.99 11.85 -5.05
N GLY A 22 2.02 11.08 -4.55
CA GLY A 22 1.70 11.02 -3.12
C GLY A 22 2.86 10.50 -2.27
N LEU A 23 3.57 9.47 -2.73
CA LEU A 23 4.77 8.94 -2.07
C LEU A 23 5.91 9.96 -2.04
N GLY A 24 6.14 10.68 -3.15
CA GLY A 24 7.14 11.74 -3.22
C GLY A 24 6.81 12.91 -2.28
N LEU A 25 5.57 13.39 -2.30
CA LEU A 25 5.12 14.50 -1.44
C LEU A 25 5.11 14.14 0.05
N SER A 26 4.80 12.89 0.40
CA SER A 26 4.78 12.44 1.80
C SER A 26 6.17 12.10 2.35
N GLN A 27 7.23 12.16 1.53
CA GLN A 27 8.60 11.77 1.90
C GLN A 27 8.70 10.32 2.44
N MET A 28 7.74 9.45 2.14
CA MET A 28 7.79 8.02 2.50
C MET A 28 8.88 7.24 1.74
N ILE A 29 9.54 7.88 0.77
CA ILE A 29 10.70 7.38 0.06
C ILE A 29 11.97 7.49 0.91
N ASP A 30 11.97 8.38 1.91
CA ASP A 30 13.11 8.58 2.79
C ASP A 30 13.21 7.48 3.86
N ARG A 31 14.32 6.73 3.82
CA ARG A 31 14.63 5.65 4.76
C ARG A 31 14.68 6.15 6.21
N ASP A 32 15.18 7.36 6.43
CA ASP A 32 15.39 7.89 7.78
C ASP A 32 14.05 8.18 8.47
N ARG A 33 13.02 8.57 7.70
CA ARG A 33 11.65 8.72 8.23
C ARG A 33 11.05 7.38 8.64
N VAL A 34 11.31 6.31 7.89
CA VAL A 34 10.85 4.96 8.21
C VAL A 34 11.53 4.42 9.46
N LEU A 35 12.85 4.58 9.55
CA LEU A 35 13.62 4.16 10.72
C LEU A 35 13.27 5.00 11.96
N GLY A 36 13.08 6.31 11.82
CA GLY A 36 12.65 7.19 12.90
C GLY A 36 11.23 6.89 13.43
N PHE A 37 10.35 6.37 12.58
CA PHE A 37 9.05 5.85 13.03
C PHE A 37 9.17 4.52 13.77
N LEU A 38 10.10 3.65 13.38
CA LEU A 38 10.35 2.35 14.02
C LEU A 38 11.16 2.48 15.33
N ASP A 39 11.92 3.56 15.51
CA ASP A 39 12.67 3.85 16.74
C ASP A 39 11.75 4.40 17.85
N VAL A 40 10.89 3.52 18.39
CA VAL A 40 9.99 3.81 19.51
C VAL A 40 10.77 4.08 20.81
N THR A 41 12.04 3.69 20.88
CA THR A 41 12.90 3.80 22.05
C THR A 41 13.77 5.07 22.09
N GLY A 42 13.89 5.77 20.97
CA GLY A 42 14.71 6.98 20.82
C GLY A 42 13.88 8.22 20.47
N THR A 43 14.27 8.93 19.41
CA THR A 43 13.56 10.11 18.92
C THR A 43 12.46 9.71 17.95
N TRP A 44 11.35 9.23 18.49
CA TRP A 44 10.23 8.72 17.70
C TRP A 44 9.58 9.80 16.83
N ASP A 45 9.54 9.57 15.51
CA ASP A 45 8.94 10.47 14.52
C ASP A 45 7.52 10.03 14.13
N ALA A 46 6.51 10.76 14.61
CA ALA A 46 5.10 10.46 14.36
C ALA A 46 4.60 10.90 12.96
N THR A 47 5.43 11.54 12.13
CA THR A 47 5.04 12.04 10.80
C THR A 47 4.46 10.92 9.93
N LEU A 48 5.07 9.74 10.00
CA LEU A 48 4.69 8.56 9.22
C LEU A 48 3.34 7.97 9.68
N LEU A 49 3.02 8.12 10.98
CA LEU A 49 1.73 7.70 11.53
C LEU A 49 0.57 8.51 10.94
N PHE A 50 0.77 9.81 10.70
CA PHE A 50 -0.28 10.65 10.10
C PHE A 50 -0.56 10.25 8.65
N VAL A 51 0.49 9.99 7.88
CA VAL A 51 0.37 9.55 6.48
C VAL A 51 -0.28 8.16 6.40
N LEU A 52 0.23 7.19 7.18
CA LEU A 52 -0.30 5.83 7.20
C LEU A 52 -1.71 5.78 7.77
N GLY A 53 -1.97 6.53 8.86
CA GLY A 53 -3.29 6.65 9.46
C GLY A 53 -4.31 7.28 8.52
N GLY A 54 -3.92 8.32 7.78
CA GLY A 54 -4.75 8.91 6.73
C GLY A 54 -5.06 7.93 5.60
N ALA A 55 -4.05 7.22 5.10
CA ALA A 55 -4.21 6.21 4.05
C ALA A 55 -5.13 5.05 4.49
N VAL A 56 -4.92 4.52 5.70
CA VAL A 56 -5.76 3.48 6.30
C VAL A 56 -7.18 3.99 6.52
N GLY A 57 -7.35 5.20 7.07
CA GLY A 57 -8.66 5.80 7.30
C GLY A 57 -9.47 5.98 6.02
N VAL A 58 -8.85 6.54 4.97
CA VAL A 58 -9.48 6.68 3.65
C VAL A 58 -9.83 5.32 3.06
N THR A 59 -8.94 4.32 3.20
CA THR A 59 -9.18 2.96 2.71
C THR A 59 -10.34 2.31 3.44
N LEU A 60 -10.38 2.35 4.77
CA LEU A 60 -11.45 1.78 5.58
C LEU A 60 -12.80 2.41 5.23
N LEU A 61 -12.85 3.73 5.10
CA LEU A 61 -14.07 4.45 4.72
C LEU A 61 -14.52 4.06 3.31
N THR A 62 -13.62 4.10 2.34
CA THR A 62 -13.94 3.87 0.92
C THR A 62 -14.29 2.40 0.65
N PHE A 63 -13.51 1.45 1.17
CA PHE A 63 -13.75 0.02 0.97
C PHE A 63 -15.08 -0.42 1.57
N ARG A 64 -15.54 0.22 2.65
CA ARG A 64 -16.87 -0.07 3.21
C ARG A 64 -18.00 0.22 2.24
N PHE A 65 -17.85 1.19 1.35
CA PHE A 65 -18.83 1.49 0.30
C PHE A 65 -18.57 0.67 -0.97
N VAL A 66 -17.32 0.51 -1.37
CA VAL A 66 -16.94 -0.25 -2.58
C VAL A 66 -17.31 -1.72 -2.46
N LEU A 67 -17.03 -2.36 -1.31
CA LEU A 67 -17.36 -3.78 -1.08
C LEU A 67 -18.87 -4.03 -0.91
N LYS A 68 -19.70 -2.98 -0.80
CA LYS A 68 -21.17 -3.11 -0.85
C LYS A 68 -21.71 -3.12 -2.28
N GLN A 69 -20.91 -2.73 -3.27
CA GLN A 69 -21.33 -2.76 -4.67
C GLN A 69 -21.33 -4.20 -5.18
N PRO A 70 -22.27 -4.57 -6.07
CA PRO A 70 -22.38 -5.94 -6.59
C PRO A 70 -21.19 -6.33 -7.46
N HIS A 71 -20.59 -5.38 -8.19
CA HIS A 71 -19.42 -5.59 -9.03
C HIS A 71 -18.61 -4.29 -9.15
N PRO A 72 -17.31 -4.36 -9.44
CA PRO A 72 -16.50 -3.17 -9.72
C PRO A 72 -16.97 -2.47 -11.01
N LEU A 73 -16.70 -1.17 -11.11
CA LEU A 73 -17.11 -0.34 -12.28
C LEU A 73 -16.34 -0.67 -13.57
N LEU A 74 -15.09 -1.12 -13.44
CA LEU A 74 -14.18 -1.36 -14.56
C LEU A 74 -13.91 -2.85 -14.81
N SER A 75 -14.40 -3.75 -13.97
CA SER A 75 -14.19 -5.21 -14.06
C SER A 75 -15.52 -5.95 -13.86
N GLN A 76 -15.55 -7.25 -14.13
CA GLN A 76 -16.77 -8.06 -14.00
C GLN A 76 -17.03 -8.53 -12.56
N GLN A 77 -15.97 -8.67 -11.76
CA GLN A 77 -16.06 -9.14 -10.38
C GLN A 77 -14.91 -8.61 -9.52
N PHE A 78 -15.12 -8.61 -8.20
CA PHE A 78 -14.04 -8.39 -7.24
C PHE A 78 -13.23 -9.68 -7.07
N TYR A 79 -11.91 -9.57 -7.15
CA TYR A 79 -10.98 -10.69 -6.90
C TYR A 79 -10.55 -10.67 -5.43
N LEU A 80 -11.43 -11.11 -4.54
CA LEU A 80 -11.10 -11.23 -3.12
C LEU A 80 -10.41 -12.56 -2.82
N PRO A 81 -9.46 -12.61 -1.86
CA PRO A 81 -8.88 -13.85 -1.39
C PRO A 81 -9.98 -14.77 -0.83
N THR A 82 -10.10 -15.99 -1.37
CA THR A 82 -11.03 -17.02 -0.87
C THR A 82 -10.46 -17.84 0.27
N LYS A 83 -9.13 -17.79 0.47
CA LYS A 83 -8.43 -18.47 1.56
C LYS A 83 -8.51 -17.62 2.83
N THR A 84 -9.22 -18.12 3.83
CA THR A 84 -9.35 -17.50 5.15
C THR A 84 -8.50 -18.18 6.23
N HIS A 85 -7.88 -19.31 5.89
CA HIS A 85 -7.03 -20.05 6.81
C HIS A 85 -5.65 -19.39 6.94
N ILE A 86 -5.26 -19.13 8.18
CA ILE A 86 -3.93 -18.65 8.53
C ILE A 86 -3.03 -19.89 8.69
N ASP A 87 -2.24 -20.17 7.66
CA ASP A 87 -1.36 -21.33 7.64
C ASP A 87 0.04 -20.98 8.15
N ARG A 88 0.77 -21.99 8.65
CA ARG A 88 2.17 -21.83 9.12
C ARG A 88 3.09 -21.17 8.09
N PRO A 89 3.06 -21.52 6.78
CA PRO A 89 3.86 -20.83 5.77
C PRO A 89 3.53 -19.34 5.63
N LEU A 90 2.26 -18.95 5.82
CA LEU A 90 1.85 -17.56 5.76
C LEU A 90 2.45 -16.76 6.93
N ILE A 91 2.36 -17.31 8.15
CA ILE A 91 2.93 -16.65 9.34
C ILE A 91 4.45 -16.52 9.20
N ILE A 92 5.13 -17.60 8.82
CA ILE A 92 6.60 -17.59 8.66
C ILE A 92 7.00 -16.63 7.54
N GLY A 93 6.32 -16.67 6.39
CA GLY A 93 6.60 -15.77 5.28
C GLY A 93 6.38 -14.30 5.64
N ALA A 94 5.25 -13.99 6.29
CA ALA A 94 4.95 -12.63 6.76
C ALA A 94 5.97 -12.14 7.79
N ALA A 95 6.41 -12.99 8.71
CA ALA A 95 7.44 -12.65 9.69
C ALA A 95 8.80 -12.40 9.02
N LEU A 96 9.25 -13.28 8.13
CA LEU A 96 10.54 -13.11 7.42
C LEU A 96 10.53 -11.85 6.55
N PHE A 97 9.45 -11.62 5.81
CA PHE A 97 9.25 -10.40 5.03
C PHE A 97 9.23 -9.15 5.94
N GLY A 98 8.51 -9.26 7.06
CA GLY A 98 8.41 -8.28 8.13
C GLY A 98 9.70 -8.05 8.93
N ILE A 99 10.70 -8.90 8.81
CA ILE A 99 12.03 -8.66 9.39
C ILE A 99 12.92 -8.00 8.33
N GLY A 100 12.84 -8.48 7.08
CA GLY A 100 13.59 -7.94 5.95
C GLY A 100 13.35 -6.45 5.71
N TRP A 101 12.09 -6.00 5.64
CA TRP A 101 11.76 -4.58 5.44
C TRP A 101 12.22 -3.68 6.60
N GLY A 102 12.22 -4.19 7.84
CA GLY A 102 12.56 -3.43 9.05
C GLY A 102 14.06 -3.22 9.15
N ILE A 103 14.84 -4.27 8.88
CA ILE A 103 16.30 -4.19 8.76
C ILE A 103 16.69 -3.32 7.56
N GLY A 104 15.99 -3.50 6.43
CA GLY A 104 16.22 -2.73 5.21
C GLY A 104 15.84 -1.25 5.35
N GLY A 105 15.00 -0.87 6.31
CA GLY A 105 14.45 0.49 6.44
C GLY A 105 13.65 0.96 5.22
N TYR A 106 13.33 0.05 4.29
CA TYR A 106 12.61 0.33 3.06
C TYR A 106 11.40 -0.58 2.94
N CYS A 107 10.25 0.02 2.69
CA CYS A 107 9.08 -0.69 2.24
C CYS A 107 9.27 -1.09 0.76
N PRO A 108 8.82 -2.27 0.30
CA PRO A 108 8.95 -2.73 -1.09
C PRO A 108 8.40 -1.73 -2.12
N GLY A 109 7.35 -0.98 -1.78
CA GLY A 109 6.76 0.03 -2.66
C GLY A 109 7.72 1.20 -2.92
N PRO A 110 8.11 1.95 -1.88
CA PRO A 110 9.13 2.99 -1.99
C PRO A 110 10.47 2.51 -2.53
N GLY A 111 10.90 1.28 -2.22
CA GLY A 111 12.16 0.72 -2.73
C GLY A 111 12.19 0.56 -4.26
N VAL A 112 11.04 0.34 -4.90
CA VAL A 112 10.94 0.36 -6.38
C VAL A 112 10.96 1.79 -6.91
N VAL A 113 10.35 2.73 -6.18
CA VAL A 113 10.30 4.15 -6.57
C VAL A 113 11.65 4.85 -6.36
N SER A 114 12.49 4.41 -5.42
CA SER A 114 13.82 5.00 -5.18
C SER A 114 14.90 4.54 -6.16
N LEU A 115 14.59 3.60 -7.07
CA LEU A 115 15.50 3.13 -8.11
C LEU A 115 15.53 4.06 -9.35
N VAL A 116 14.60 5.00 -9.43
CA VAL A 116 14.52 6.03 -10.48
C VAL A 116 14.86 7.41 -9.91
#